data_AF-A0AAV6TI09-F1
#
_entry.id   AF-A0AAV6TI09-F1
#
_cell.length_a   1.000
_cell.length_b   1.000
_cell.length_c   1.000
_cell.angle_alpha   90.00
_cell.angle_beta   90.00
_cell.angle_gamma   90.00
#
_symmetry.space_group_name_H-M   'P 1'
#
loop_
_entity.id
_entity.type
_entity.pdbx_description
1 polymer ?
#
loop_
_entity_poly.entity_id
_entity_poly.type
_entity_poly.pdbx_seq_one_letter_code
_entity_poly.pdbx_strand_id
1 'polypeptide(L)' 'GSKLPFGDRQSVDQRGVVRIHSVRKEDEGIYRCVAVNGRGEKAERPLVLKVVSEYRIWYCFFCVANCR' A
#
# COMPACT_ATOMS: atom_id res chain seq x y z
N GLY A 1 4.54 11.81 8.47
CA GLY A 1 4.19 10.55 7.79
C GLY A 1 5.34 9.57 7.98
N SER A 2 5.04 8.29 8.17
CA SER A 2 6.06 7.26 8.41
C SER A 2 6.50 6.61 7.10
N LYS A 3 7.80 6.36 6.94
CA LYS A 3 8.33 5.63 5.77
C LYS A 3 8.08 4.14 5.94
N LEU A 4 7.62 3.49 4.87
CA LEU A 4 7.47 2.03 4.79
C LEU A 4 8.82 1.37 4.45
N PRO A 5 9.09 0.16 4.95
CA PRO A 5 8.28 -0.61 5.88
C PRO A 5 8.47 -0.16 7.33
N PHE A 6 7.41 -0.26 8.13
CA PHE A 6 7.40 -0.13 9.58
C PHE A 6 6.81 -1.42 10.19
N GLY A 7 7.65 -2.16 10.94
CA GLY A 7 7.30 -3.47 11.48
C GLY A 7 7.27 -4.58 10.43
N ASP A 8 6.78 -5.76 10.84
CA ASP A 8 7.02 -7.01 10.10
C ASP A 8 5.96 -7.32 9.03
N ARG A 9 4.83 -6.60 9.05
CA ARG A 9 3.73 -6.80 8.08
C ARG A 9 4.04 -6.22 6.71
N GLN A 10 5.14 -5.52 6.52
CA GLN A 10 5.37 -4.72 5.30
C GLN A 10 6.71 -5.08 4.69
N SER A 11 6.77 -5.13 3.37
CA SER A 11 8.00 -5.42 2.63
C SER A 11 8.08 -4.56 1.38
N VAL A 12 9.30 -4.31 0.90
CA VAL A 12 9.56 -3.58 -0.34
C VAL A 12 10.43 -4.44 -1.22
N ASP A 13 10.05 -4.61 -2.48
CA ASP A 13 10.88 -5.35 -3.43
C ASP A 13 11.93 -4.46 -4.12
N GLN A 14 12.80 -5.08 -4.93
CA GLN A 14 13.88 -4.39 -5.64
C GLN A 14 13.39 -3.32 -6.62
N ARG A 15 12.11 -3.36 -7.02
CA ARG A 15 11.49 -2.37 -7.91
C ARG A 15 10.83 -1.22 -7.13
N GLY A 16 10.90 -1.24 -5.80
CA GLY A 16 10.26 -0.25 -4.94
C GLY A 16 8.76 -0.49 -4.71
N VAL A 17 8.25 -1.69 -5.01
CA VAL A 17 6.85 -2.04 -4.76
C VAL A 17 6.67 -2.40 -3.29
N VAL A 18 5.77 -1.69 -2.60
CA VAL A 18 5.41 -1.97 -1.21
C VAL A 18 4.32 -3.05 -1.17
N ARG A 19 4.52 -4.08 -0.35
CA ARG A 19 3.54 -5.13 -0.04
C ARG A 19 3.19 -5.07 1.46
N ILE A 20 1.90 -5.07 1.78
CA ILE A 20 1.38 -5.16 3.15
C ILE A 20 0.72 -6.53 3.33
N HIS A 21 1.32 -7.36 4.17
CA HIS A 21 0.83 -8.68 4.57
C HIS A 21 -0.23 -8.54 5.68
N SER A 22 -1.33 -9.29 5.59
CA SER A 22 -2.45 -9.23 6.54
C SER A 22 -2.97 -7.81 6.73
N VAL A 23 -3.59 -7.26 5.67
CA VAL A 23 -4.19 -5.91 5.66
C VAL A 23 -5.29 -5.81 6.71
N ARG A 24 -5.28 -4.72 7.47
CA ARG A 24 -6.27 -4.38 8.50
C ARG A 24 -6.85 -3.00 8.26
N LYS A 25 -7.95 -2.68 8.94
CA LYS A 25 -8.63 -1.39 8.78
C LYS A 25 -7.73 -0.20 9.13
N GLU A 26 -6.77 -0.38 10.04
CA GLU A 26 -5.83 0.66 10.43
C GLU A 26 -4.79 0.96 9.33
N ASP A 27 -4.66 0.08 8.33
CA ASP A 27 -3.78 0.33 7.18
C ASP A 27 -4.44 1.27 6.14
N GLU A 28 -5.75 1.56 6.27
CA GLU A 28 -6.47 2.53 5.44
C GLU A 28 -5.91 3.94 5.60
N GLY A 29 -5.72 4.64 4.48
CA GLY A 29 -5.23 6.02 4.51
C GLY A 29 -4.66 6.50 3.20
N ILE A 30 -4.01 7.66 3.24
CA ILE A 30 -3.33 8.25 2.09
C ILE A 30 -1.86 7.87 2.12
N TYR A 31 -1.44 7.18 1.08
CA TYR A 31 -0.06 6.80 0.81
C TYR A 31 0.52 7.74 -0.24
N ARG A 32 1.85 7.85 -0.23
CA ARG A 32 2.58 8.65 -1.21
C ARG A 32 3.81 7.87 -1.65
N CYS A 33 3.91 7.64 -2.96
CA CYS A 33 5.16 7.18 -3.54
C CYS A 33 6.05 8.39 -3.76
N VAL A 34 7.29 8.34 -3.27
CA VAL A 34 8.29 9.41 -3.43
C VAL A 34 9.54 8.80 -4.07
N ALA A 35 9.86 9.24 -5.27
CA ALA A 35 11.08 8.88 -5.98
C ALA A 35 12.07 10.04 -5.91
N VAL A 36 13.34 9.72 -5.61
CA VAL A 36 14.42 10.69 -5.56
C VAL A 36 15.53 10.22 -6.50
N ASN A 37 15.95 11.07 -7.43
CA ASN A 37 17.07 10.73 -8.31
C ASN A 37 18.43 11.04 -7.65
N GLY A 38 19.54 10.70 -8.30
CA GLY A 38 20.89 10.92 -7.77
C GLY A 38 21.28 12.39 -7.56
N ARG A 39 20.51 13.35 -8.10
CA ARG A 39 20.71 14.79 -7.89
C ARG A 39 19.85 15.37 -6.76
N GLY A 40 18.99 14.55 -6.14
CA GLY A 40 18.09 14.97 -5.08
C GLY A 40 16.75 15.53 -5.56
N GLU A 41 16.47 15.51 -6.87
CA GLU A 41 15.16 15.91 -7.41
C GLU A 41 14.10 14.89 -7.02
N LYS A 42 12.89 15.37 -6.71
CA LYS A 42 11.81 14.56 -6.15
C LYS A 42 10.61 14.53 -7.09
N ALA A 43 10.07 13.35 -7.30
CA ALA A 43 8.75 13.14 -7.90
C ALA A 43 7.87 12.38 -6.91
N GLU A 44 6.61 12.79 -6.78
CA GLU A 44 5.67 12.14 -5.86
C GLU A 44 4.29 11.91 -6.47
N ARG A 45 3.63 10.83 -6.04
CA ARG A 45 2.26 10.51 -6.43
C ARG A 45 1.44 10.02 -5.25
N PRO A 46 0.30 10.66 -4.93
CA PRO A 46 -0.60 10.20 -3.87
C PRO A 46 -1.42 8.99 -4.33
N LEU A 47 -1.78 8.14 -3.36
CA LEU A 47 -2.65 6.97 -3.51
C LEU A 47 -3.56 6.89 -2.28
N VAL A 48 -4.85 6.67 -2.48
CA VAL A 48 -5.78 6.40 -1.37
C VAL A 48 -5.94 4.88 -1.25
N LEU A 49 -5.51 4.31 -0.14
CA LEU A 49 -5.76 2.92 0.20
C LEU A 49 -7.06 2.86 1.02
N LYS A 50 -8.11 2.28 0.46
CA LYS A 50 -9.34 1.97 1.18
C LYS A 50 -9.33 0.50 1.57
N VAL A 51 -9.46 0.20 2.85
CA VAL A 51 -9.55 -1.19 3.31
C VAL A 51 -11.03 -1.50 3.49
N VAL A 52 -11.55 -2.42 2.69
CA VAL A 52 -12.91 -2.93 2.83
C VAL A 52 -12.86 -4.24 3.61
N SER A 53 -13.52 -4.27 4.77
CA SER A 53 -13.76 -5.51 5.51
C SER A 53 -15.19 -5.93 5.20
N GLU A 54 -15.37 -7.03 4.49
CA GLU A 54 -16.68 -7.63 4.32
C GLU A 54 -17.09 -8.31 5.63
N TYR A 55 -18.02 -7.71 6.36
CA TYR A 55 -18.92 -8.47 7.23
C TYR A 55 -20.29 -8.48 6.57
N ARG A 56 -20.48 -9.37 5.60
CA ARG A 56 -21.82 -9.81 5.20
C ARG A 56 -21.75 -11.26 4.75
N ILE A 57 -22.48 -12.05 5.52
CA ILE A 57 -22.79 -13.48 5.40
C ILE A 57 -22.59 -14.03 3.97
N TRP A 58 -21.65 -14.98 3.88
CA TRP A 58 -21.39 -16.01 2.87
C TRP A 58 -21.60 -15.72 1.36
N TYR A 59 -20.58 -16.13 0.59
CA TYR A 59 -20.51 -16.35 -0.86
C TYR A 59 -19.92 -15.22 -1.72
N CYS A 60 -18.58 -15.15 -1.71
CA CYS A 60 -17.70 -14.57 -2.74
C CYS A 60 -17.92 -13.06 -3.01
N PHE A 61 -16.88 -12.24 -3.11
CA PHE A 61 -16.05 -12.15 -4.31
C PHE A 61 -14.72 -11.46 -3.95
N PHE A 62 -13.63 -12.07 -4.42
CA PHE A 62 -12.26 -11.57 -4.31
C PHE A 62 -12.12 -10.11 -4.76
N CYS A 63 -11.46 -9.27 -3.94
CA CYS A 63 -10.85 -8.03 -4.44
C CYS A 63 -9.44 -8.35 -4.94
N VAL A 64 -9.31 -8.62 -6.23
CA VAL A 64 -8.01 -8.65 -6.90
C VAL A 64 -7.63 -7.21 -7.21
N ALA A 65 -6.73 -6.63 -6.41
CA ALA A 65 -5.99 -5.43 -6.80
C ALA A 65 -5.03 -5.79 -7.94
N ASN A 66 -5.56 -5.93 -9.16
CA ASN A 66 -4.76 -5.92 -10.38
C ASN A 66 -4.44 -4.46 -10.70
N CYS A 67 -3.31 -3.98 -10.19
CA CYS A 67 -2.67 -2.78 -10.74
C CYS A 67 -2.12 -3.15 -12.12
N ARG A 68 -2.76 -2.65 -13.17
CA ARG A 68 -2.16 -2.53 -14.51
C ARG A 68 -1.59 -1.14 -14.69
#